data_AF-A0A962SWU8-F1
#
_entry.id   AF-A0A962SWU8-F1
#
_cell.length_a   1.000
_cell.length_b   1.000
_cell.length_c   1.000
_cell.angle_alpha   90.00
_cell.angle_beta   90.00
_cell.angle_gamma   90.00
#
_symmetry.space_group_name_H-M   'P 1'
#
loop_
_entity.id
_entity.type
_entity.pdbx_description
1 polymer ?
#
loop_
_entity_poly.entity_id
_entity_poly.type
_entity_poly.pdbx_seq_one_letter_code
_entity_poly.pdbx_strand_id
1 'polypeptide(L)'
;MTDLSQFLSILGFENAGHSRWIRRFDYPATGEYVITVDTDRKVIDYPRPIILGDRTTSNLDHPENFVVLECVCRLLNKGYDPATLILEKRYQLGRGASGGKSDITVLQRAP
;
A
#
# COMPACT_ATOMS: atom_id res chain seq x y z
N MET A 1 -3.78 18.05 15.09
CA MET A 1 -3.89 17.75 13.65
C MET A 1 -2.50 17.31 13.21
N THR A 2 -2.31 16.01 12.94
CA THR A 2 -1.00 15.49 12.52
C THR A 2 -0.76 15.96 11.09
N ASP A 3 0.36 16.64 10.84
CA ASP A 3 0.75 17.09 9.51
C ASP A 3 1.03 15.87 8.62
N LEU A 4 0.47 15.84 7.40
CA LEU A 4 0.66 14.75 6.44
C LEU A 4 2.15 14.57 6.12
N SER A 5 2.90 15.67 6.03
CA SER A 5 4.35 15.64 5.79
C SER A 5 5.09 14.96 6.94
N GLN A 6 4.68 15.25 8.18
CA GLN A 6 5.21 14.60 9.38
C GLN A 6 4.87 13.10 9.41
N PHE A 7 3.63 12.73 9.06
CA PHE A 7 3.22 11.33 8.97
C PHE A 7 4.06 10.55 7.95
N LEU A 8 4.22 11.08 6.73
CA LEU A 8 5.03 10.47 5.68
C LEU A 8 6.51 10.36 6.10
N SER A 9 7.06 11.38 6.76
CA SER A 9 8.42 11.33 7.31
C SER A 9 8.60 10.26 8.39
N ILE A 10 7.62 10.09 9.30
CA ILE A 10 7.64 9.02 10.31
C ILE A 10 7.57 7.65 9.65
N LEU A 11 6.80 7.53 8.56
CA LEU A 11 6.82 6.36 7.70
C LEU A 11 8.08 6.26 6.85
N GLY A 12 9.12 7.08 7.01
CA GLY A 12 10.36 6.96 6.25
C GLY A 12 10.21 7.24 4.75
N PHE A 13 9.19 8.02 4.35
CA PHE A 13 9.17 8.63 3.04
C PHE A 13 10.07 9.86 3.02
N GLU A 14 10.79 10.03 1.92
CA GLU A 14 11.60 11.20 1.63
C GLU A 14 10.83 12.12 0.69
N ASN A 15 10.88 13.43 0.93
CA ASN A 15 10.33 14.40 -0.01
C ASN A 15 11.20 14.46 -1.26
N ALA A 16 10.63 14.12 -2.41
CA ALA A 16 11.30 14.10 -3.71
C ALA A 16 11.05 15.38 -4.53
N GLY A 17 10.58 16.45 -3.88
CA GLY A 17 10.21 17.72 -4.47
C GLY A 17 8.70 17.89 -4.63
N HIS A 18 8.25 19.14 -4.48
CA HIS A 18 6.84 19.54 -4.57
C HIS A 18 5.95 18.65 -3.67
N SER A 19 4.96 17.99 -4.26
CA SER A 19 3.99 17.11 -3.64
C SER A 19 4.38 15.63 -3.67
N ARG A 20 5.56 15.29 -4.21
CA ARG A 20 5.98 13.90 -4.39
C ARG A 20 6.82 13.42 -3.21
N TRP A 21 6.41 12.31 -2.63
CA TRP A 21 7.11 11.61 -1.55
C TRP A 21 7.43 10.18 -1.99
N ILE A 22 8.61 9.69 -1.65
CA ILE A 22 9.11 8.40 -2.11
C ILE A 22 9.64 7.59 -0.93
N ARG A 23 9.27 6.32 -0.85
CA ARG A 23 9.88 5.35 0.06
C ARG A 23 10.37 4.13 -0.73
N ARG A 24 11.61 3.74 -0.48
CA ARG A 24 12.29 2.60 -1.12
C ARG A 24 12.38 1.43 -0.14
N PHE A 25 12.28 0.22 -0.67
CA PHE A 25 12.39 -1.03 0.06
C PHE A 25 13.31 -1.97 -0.73
N ASP A 26 14.47 -2.26 -0.16
CA ASP A 26 15.50 -3.08 -0.79
C ASP A 26 15.35 -4.56 -0.45
N TYR A 27 15.27 -5.41 -1.48
CA TYR A 27 15.20 -6.86 -1.35
C TYR A 27 16.40 -7.49 -2.08
N PRO A 28 17.32 -8.18 -1.38
CA PRO A 28 18.52 -8.73 -2.00
C PRO A 28 18.27 -9.67 -3.19
N ALA A 29 17.15 -10.40 -3.18
CA ALA A 29 16.84 -11.39 -4.20
C ALA A 29 16.03 -10.83 -5.40
N THR A 30 15.28 -9.74 -5.20
CA THR A 30 14.29 -9.28 -6.20
C THR A 30 14.42 -7.80 -6.56
N GLY A 31 15.35 -7.07 -5.94
CA GLY A 31 15.67 -5.68 -6.23
C GLY A 31 14.96 -4.69 -5.30
N GLU A 32 14.87 -3.44 -5.76
CA GLU A 32 14.24 -2.35 -5.04
C GLU A 32 12.77 -2.21 -5.43
N TYR A 33 11.90 -1.98 -4.44
CA TYR A 33 10.52 -1.57 -4.65
C TYR A 33 10.26 -0.19 -4.08
N VAL A 34 9.42 0.57 -4.77
CA VAL A 34 9.17 1.96 -4.45
C VAL A 34 7.69 2.21 -4.27
N ILE A 35 7.31 2.81 -3.14
CA ILE A 35 5.99 3.42 -2.96
C ILE A 35 6.15 4.92 -3.17
N THR A 36 5.26 5.51 -3.98
CA THR A 36 5.18 6.97 -4.16
C THR A 36 3.86 7.48 -3.59
N VAL A 37 3.90 8.65 -2.95
CA VAL A 37 2.71 9.42 -2.57
C VAL A 37 2.78 10.77 -3.27
N ASP A 38 1.70 11.16 -3.95
CA ASP A 38 1.52 12.49 -4.53
C ASP A 38 0.43 13.21 -3.74
N THR A 39 0.80 14.24 -2.98
CA THR A 39 -0.12 14.95 -2.08
C THR A 39 -1.07 15.89 -2.80
N ASP A 40 -0.72 16.38 -4.00
CA ASP A 40 -1.59 17.27 -4.79
C ASP A 40 -2.64 16.46 -5.53
N ARG A 41 -2.22 15.36 -6.14
CA ARG A 41 -3.12 14.41 -6.83
C ARG A 41 -3.84 13.48 -5.85
N LYS A 42 -3.40 13.45 -4.59
CA LYS A 42 -3.88 12.59 -3.51
C LYS A 42 -3.83 11.10 -3.87
N VAL A 43 -2.77 10.67 -4.53
CA VAL A 43 -2.59 9.29 -4.99
C VAL A 43 -1.49 8.59 -4.22
N ILE A 44 -1.70 7.30 -3.94
CA ILE A 44 -0.67 6.38 -3.45
C ILE A 44 -0.40 5.37 -4.56
N ASP A 45 0.83 5.34 -5.06
CA ASP A 45 1.29 4.38 -6.05
C ASP A 45 2.09 3.26 -5.37
N TYR A 46 1.51 2.07 -5.34
CA TYR A 46 2.15 0.84 -4.87
C TYR A 46 2.96 0.17 -5.99
N PRO A 47 4.08 -0.52 -5.67
CA PRO A 47 4.90 -1.19 -6.66
C PRO A 47 4.14 -2.31 -7.38
N ARG A 48 4.40 -2.48 -8.68
CA ARG A 48 3.66 -3.40 -9.58
C ARG A 48 3.43 -4.84 -9.08
N PRO A 49 4.32 -5.50 -8.33
CA PRO A 49 4.02 -6.84 -7.85
C PRO A 49 2.89 -6.89 -6.82
N ILE A 50 2.60 -5.79 -6.12
CA ILE A 50 1.42 -5.70 -5.26
C ILE A 50 0.18 -5.65 -6.16
N ILE A 51 -0.72 -6.61 -5.97
CA ILE A 51 -1.94 -6.71 -6.77
C ILE A 51 -2.97 -5.75 -6.18
N LEU A 52 -3.49 -4.84 -7.00
CA LEU A 52 -4.56 -3.93 -6.61
C LEU A 52 -5.91 -4.46 -7.10
N GLY A 53 -6.87 -4.62 -6.19
CA GLY A 53 -8.27 -4.92 -6.50
C GLY A 53 -9.00 -3.65 -6.91
N ASP A 54 -9.90 -3.16 -6.04
CA ASP A 54 -10.37 -1.79 -6.15
C ASP A 54 -9.22 -0.81 -5.83
N ARG A 55 -9.37 0.49 -6.16
CA ARG A 55 -8.38 1.54 -5.84
C ARG A 55 -8.92 2.57 -4.84
N THR A 56 -9.86 2.16 -3.99
CA THR A 56 -10.47 3.05 -3.00
C THR A 56 -9.56 3.32 -1.79
N THR A 57 -8.56 2.47 -1.53
CA THR A 57 -7.54 2.66 -0.47
C THR A 57 -6.23 3.26 -0.96
N SER A 58 -6.09 3.47 -2.28
CA SER A 58 -4.88 4.02 -2.93
C SER A 58 -4.93 5.55 -3.13
N ASN A 59 -5.57 6.27 -2.21
CA ASN A 59 -5.71 7.73 -2.24
C ASN A 59 -5.63 8.33 -0.83
N LEU A 60 -5.58 9.66 -0.73
CA LEU A 60 -5.47 10.39 0.55
C LEU A 60 -6.79 10.99 1.04
N ASP A 61 -7.94 10.52 0.54
CA ASP A 61 -9.25 11.12 0.84
C ASP A 61 -9.89 10.60 2.14
N HIS A 62 -9.41 9.46 2.67
CA HIS A 62 -9.97 8.85 3.88
C HIS A 62 -8.89 8.53 4.93
N PRO A 63 -9.16 8.77 6.23
CA PRO A 63 -8.23 8.45 7.31
C PRO A 63 -7.75 6.99 7.33
N GLU A 64 -8.62 6.06 6.93
CA GLU A 64 -8.33 4.63 6.86
C GLU A 64 -7.21 4.31 5.85
N ASN A 65 -7.10 5.08 4.77
CA ASN A 65 -6.09 4.83 3.73
C ASN A 65 -4.66 5.07 4.25
N PHE A 66 -4.48 5.97 5.22
CA PHE A 66 -3.19 6.14 5.89
C PHE A 66 -2.82 4.92 6.73
N VAL A 67 -3.80 4.26 7.36
CA VAL A 67 -3.59 3.01 8.10
C VAL A 67 -3.22 1.88 7.14
N VAL A 68 -3.88 1.80 5.97
CA VAL A 68 -3.54 0.84 4.92
C VAL A 68 -2.11 1.06 4.41
N LEU A 69 -1.74 2.31 4.10
CA LEU A 69 -0.38 2.68 3.69
C LEU A 69 0.67 2.26 4.72
N GLU A 70 0.43 2.56 6.00
CA GLU A 70 1.32 2.18 7.08
C GLU A 70 1.48 0.66 7.20
N CYS A 71 0.37 -0.08 7.11
CA CYS A 71 0.38 -1.54 7.16
C CYS A 71 1.18 -2.14 5.99
N VAL A 72 0.99 -1.65 4.76
CA VAL A 72 1.77 -2.09 3.60
C VAL A 72 3.25 -1.81 3.82
N CYS A 73 3.60 -0.60 4.24
CA CYS A 73 4.98 -0.25 4.57
C CYS A 73 5.60 -1.19 5.61
N ARG A 74 4.85 -1.51 6.68
CA ARG A 74 5.30 -2.42 7.73
C ARG A 74 5.50 -3.86 7.22
N LEU A 75 4.63 -4.35 6.35
CA LEU A 75 4.78 -5.65 5.72
C LEU A 75 6.04 -5.71 4.85
N LEU A 76 6.30 -4.68 4.05
CA LEU A 76 7.50 -4.62 3.22
C LEU A 76 8.78 -4.57 4.07
N ASN A 77 8.82 -3.77 5.14
CA ASN A 77 9.96 -3.75 6.08
C ASN A 77 10.22 -5.10 6.74
N LYS A 78 9.18 -5.90 6.97
CA LYS A 78 9.31 -7.26 7.52
C LYS A 78 9.81 -8.28 6.50
N GLY A 79 10.02 -7.88 5.24
CA GLY A 79 10.49 -8.75 4.18
C GLY A 79 9.40 -9.60 3.53
N TYR A 80 8.12 -9.25 3.70
CA TYR A 80 7.07 -9.89 2.91
C TYR A 80 7.30 -9.58 1.43
N ASP A 81 7.22 -10.59 0.58
CA ASP A 81 7.35 -10.42 -0.86
C ASP A 81 6.18 -9.57 -1.39
N PRO A 82 6.43 -8.44 -2.08
CA PRO A 82 5.34 -7.61 -2.58
C PRO A 82 4.37 -8.38 -3.49
N ALA A 83 4.82 -9.43 -4.18
CA ALA A 83 3.98 -10.28 -5.03
C ALA A 83 2.94 -11.11 -4.27
N THR A 84 3.04 -11.22 -2.94
CA THR A 84 2.04 -11.91 -2.12
C THR A 84 1.01 -10.97 -1.51
N LEU A 85 1.17 -9.65 -1.70
CA LEU A 85 0.25 -8.65 -1.19
C LEU A 85 -0.84 -8.36 -2.23
N ILE A 86 -2.09 -8.43 -1.78
CA ILE A 86 -3.25 -8.02 -2.56
C ILE A 86 -3.99 -6.96 -1.77
N LEU A 87 -4.13 -5.77 -2.34
CA LEU A 87 -4.98 -4.71 -1.77
C LEU A 87 -6.40 -4.84 -2.31
N GLU A 88 -7.38 -4.59 -1.45
CA GLU A 88 -8.79 -4.52 -1.83
C GLU A 88 -9.32 -5.79 -2.54
N LYS A 89 -8.87 -6.97 -2.10
CA LYS A 89 -9.33 -8.25 -2.64
C LYS A 89 -10.82 -8.43 -2.39
N ARG A 90 -11.58 -8.62 -3.47
CA ARG A 90 -13.00 -8.99 -3.42
C ARG A 90 -13.16 -10.50 -3.33
N TYR A 91 -14.06 -10.94 -2.48
CA TYR A 91 -14.44 -12.34 -2.32
C TYR A 91 -15.85 -12.54 -2.86
N GLN A 92 -16.04 -13.46 -3.80
CA GLN A 92 -17.39 -13.86 -4.18
C GLN A 92 -17.92 -14.87 -3.15
N LEU A 93 -18.96 -14.49 -2.40
CA LEU A 93 -19.71 -15.43 -1.59
C LEU A 93 -20.81 -16.06 -2.45
N GLY A 94 -20.97 -17.38 -2.35
CA GLY A 94 -21.98 -18.11 -3.13
C GLY A 94 -23.43 -17.69 -2.81
N ARG A 95 -24.32 -17.90 -3.80
CA ARG A 95 -25.80 -17.70 -3.79
C ARG A 95 -26.31 -16.46 -3.02
N GLY A 96 -26.04 -15.28 -3.57
CA GLY A 96 -26.95 -14.12 -3.42
C GLY A 96 -26.60 -13.06 -2.37
N ALA A 97 -25.50 -13.20 -1.61
CA ALA A 97 -25.02 -12.12 -0.74
C ALA A 97 -23.92 -11.30 -1.43
N SER A 98 -23.93 -9.97 -1.21
CA SER A 98 -22.79 -9.11 -1.55
C SER A 98 -21.54 -9.64 -0.85
N GLY A 99 -20.56 -10.07 -1.64
CA GLY A 99 -19.29 -10.58 -1.15
C GLY A 99 -18.51 -9.57 -0.30
N GLY A 100 -17.60 -10.07 0.54
CA GLY A 100 -16.71 -9.23 1.34
C GLY A 100 -15.57 -8.63 0.54
N LYS A 101 -15.00 -7.52 1.03
CA LYS A 101 -13.75 -6.91 0.55
C LYS A 101 -12.77 -6.83 1.72
N SER A 102 -11.52 -7.21 1.51
CA SER A 102 -10.44 -7.01 2.49
C SER A 102 -9.52 -5.89 2.04
N ASP A 103 -9.05 -5.03 2.94
CA ASP A 103 -8.11 -3.96 2.57
C ASP A 103 -6.74 -4.49 2.20
N ILE A 104 -6.23 -5.47 2.95
CA ILE A 104 -4.94 -6.14 2.69
C ILE A 104 -5.12 -7.65 2.85
N THR A 105 -4.75 -8.41 1.84
CA THR A 105 -4.59 -9.87 1.89
C THR A 105 -3.12 -10.21 1.67
N VAL A 106 -2.58 -11.08 2.53
CA VAL A 106 -1.24 -11.66 2.37
C VAL A 106 -1.42 -13.13 1.97
N LEU A 107 -0.89 -13.52 0.82
CA LEU A 107 -0.88 -14.91 0.38
C LEU A 107 0.32 -15.66 0.95
N GLN A 108 0.09 -16.87 1.45
CA GLN A 108 1.18 -17.80 1.71
C GLN A 108 1.66 -18.38 0.37
N ARG A 109 2.98 -18.38 0.11
CA ARG A 109 3.52 -19.17 -1.00
C ARG A 109 3.27 -20.65 -0.72
N ALA A 110 2.77 -21.39 -1.70
CA ALA A 110 2.75 -22.84 -1.62
C ALA A 110 4.18 -23.35 -1.37
N PRO A 111 4.37 -24.36 -0.50
CA PRO A 111 5.69 -24.90 -0.17
C PRO A 111 6.46 -25.41 -1.38
#